data_AF-A0A3A8ZMP2-F1
#
_entry.id   AF-A0A3A8ZMP2-F1
#
_cell.length_a   1.000
_cell.length_b   1.000
_cell.length_c   1.000
_cell.angle_alpha   90.00
_cell.angle_beta   90.00
_cell.angle_gamma   90.00
#
_symmetry.space_group_name_H-M   'P 1'
#
loop_
_entity.id
_entity.type
_entity.pdbx_description
1 polymer ?
#
loop_
_entity_poly.entity_id
_entity_poly.type
_entity_poly.pdbx_seq_one_letter_code
_entity_poly.pdbx_strand_id
1 'polypeptide(L)'
;MMQNFVLKVVICVLGIYSIISIVVSLLKPNVMDEIGEQKIYGLVWVPEIEEHDPRDWIFGLETMSALGVDYKEEYLREDVSEISLWFHDGKNDVNIYTQVLLSEADKVKLEMAAYYNYEKKELIYYPIAITQGDPNNPEGVIEEYIDEAIINEYLNRYGLTRKDVQRYQDYVIYGVVVKTWTKAHKESYWLERWKLKSRVVDHTFWFEREYYPAGLL
;
A
#
# COMPACT_ATOMS: atom_id res chain seq x y z
N MET A 1 48.85 13.03 22.27
CA MET A 1 48.04 12.36 23.33
C MET A 1 46.63 12.95 23.41
N MET A 2 46.47 14.28 23.50
CA MET A 2 45.18 14.98 23.57
C MET A 2 44.28 14.79 22.33
N GLN A 3 44.82 14.81 21.11
CA GLN A 3 44.06 14.58 19.86
C GLN A 3 43.40 13.19 19.79
N ASN A 4 44.09 12.13 20.23
CA ASN A 4 43.53 10.76 20.21
C ASN A 4 42.40 10.57 21.22
N PHE A 5 42.43 11.30 22.33
CA PHE A 5 41.36 11.27 23.33
C PHE A 5 40.12 12.00 22.82
N VAL A 6 40.30 13.21 22.26
CA VAL A 6 39.20 13.99 21.66
C VAL A 6 38.54 13.23 20.51
N LEU A 7 39.31 12.59 19.63
CA LEU A 7 38.78 11.77 18.54
C LEU A 7 37.92 10.60 19.04
N LYS A 8 38.37 9.88 20.08
CA LYS A 8 37.60 8.79 20.69
C LYS A 8 36.29 9.29 21.31
N VAL A 9 36.32 10.43 22.00
CA VAL A 9 35.12 11.06 22.58
C VAL A 9 34.14 11.45 21.48
N VAL A 10 34.60 12.07 20.39
CA VAL A 10 33.76 12.44 19.24
C VAL A 10 33.12 11.21 18.61
N ILE A 11 33.88 10.13 18.38
CA ILE A 11 33.35 8.88 17.83
C ILE A 11 32.30 8.27 18.77
N CYS A 12 32.54 8.26 20.09
CA CYS A 12 31.57 7.78 21.06
C CYS A 12 30.28 8.62 21.09
N VAL A 13 30.39 9.95 21.05
CA VAL A 13 29.22 10.85 21.03
C VAL A 13 28.42 10.67 19.75
N LEU A 14 29.09 10.58 18.59
CA LEU A 14 28.42 10.30 17.31
C LEU A 14 27.75 8.94 17.31
N GLY A 15 28.41 7.89 17.82
CA GLY A 15 27.83 6.56 17.95
C GLY A 15 26.59 6.52 18.83
N ILE A 16 26.64 7.17 20.00
CA ILE A 16 25.48 7.28 20.90
C ILE A 16 24.35 8.08 20.23
N TYR A 17 24.67 9.19 19.57
CA TYR A 17 23.68 9.99 18.83
C TYR A 17 23.02 9.18 17.72
N SER A 18 23.79 8.39 16.95
CA SER A 18 23.25 7.49 15.94
C SER A 18 22.32 6.44 16.54
N ILE A 19 22.67 5.83 17.67
CA ILE A 19 21.82 4.85 18.36
C ILE A 19 20.53 5.50 18.85
N ILE A 20 20.61 6.67 19.51
CA ILE A 20 19.44 7.41 19.99
C ILE A 20 18.56 7.80 18.80
N SER A 21 19.14 8.28 17.70
CA SER A 21 18.39 8.62 16.49
C SER A 21 17.68 7.39 15.90
N ILE A 22 18.31 6.22 15.88
CA ILE A 22 17.69 4.97 15.41
C ILE A 22 16.54 4.56 16.34
N VAL A 23 16.73 4.62 17.66
CA VAL A 23 15.70 4.28 18.64
C VAL A 23 14.52 5.24 18.56
N VAL A 24 14.76 6.56 18.45
CA VAL A 24 13.70 7.56 18.27
C VAL A 24 12.98 7.34 16.94
N SER A 25 13.70 7.02 15.87
CA SER A 25 13.10 6.68 14.58
C SER A 25 12.22 5.43 14.67
N LEU A 26 12.59 4.42 15.45
CA LEU A 26 11.78 3.22 15.70
C LEU A 26 10.52 3.49 16.53
N LEU A 27 10.53 4.54 17.35
CA LEU A 27 9.37 4.99 18.13
C LEU A 27 8.46 5.93 17.34
N LYS A 28 8.95 6.51 16.24
CA LYS A 28 8.12 7.35 15.38
C LYS A 28 7.10 6.51 14.61
N PRO A 29 5.92 7.07 14.35
CA PRO A 29 4.98 6.51 13.38
C PRO A 29 5.69 6.16 12.07
N ASN A 30 5.22 5.11 11.40
CA ASN A 30 5.62 4.86 10.03
C ASN A 30 4.64 5.56 9.07
N VAL A 31 5.02 5.69 7.80
CA VAL A 31 4.19 6.32 6.76
C VAL A 31 2.71 5.90 6.76
N MET A 32 2.38 4.64 7.04
CA MET A 32 0.98 4.18 7.07
C MET A 32 0.23 4.65 8.31
N ASP A 33 0.92 4.85 9.44
CA ASP A 33 0.33 5.49 10.62
C ASP A 33 -0.08 6.92 10.30
N GLU A 34 0.79 7.67 9.64
CA GLU A 34 0.52 9.06 9.28
C GLU A 34 -0.58 9.18 8.23
N ILE A 35 -0.56 8.33 7.20
CA ILE A 35 -1.63 8.25 6.20
C ILE A 35 -2.96 7.92 6.88
N GLY A 36 -2.99 6.95 7.79
CA GLY A 36 -4.20 6.56 8.52
C GLY A 36 -4.74 7.63 9.46
N GLU A 37 -3.86 8.36 10.14
CA GLU A 37 -4.23 9.46 11.06
C GLU A 37 -4.68 10.71 10.31
N GLN A 38 -3.95 11.10 9.27
CA GLN A 38 -4.22 12.35 8.55
C GLN A 38 -5.30 12.18 7.47
N LYS A 39 -5.46 10.97 6.92
CA LYS A 39 -6.39 10.65 5.84
C LYS A 39 -6.27 11.69 4.72
N ILE A 40 -7.40 12.21 4.24
CA ILE A 40 -7.43 13.20 3.17
C ILE A 40 -6.60 14.46 3.46
N TYR A 41 -6.51 14.90 4.72
CA TYR A 41 -5.78 16.13 5.08
C TYR A 41 -4.28 16.03 4.83
N GLY A 42 -3.73 14.82 4.88
CA GLY A 42 -2.35 14.56 4.50
C GLY A 42 -2.20 14.31 3.00
N LEU A 43 -3.18 13.64 2.39
CA LEU A 43 -3.15 13.27 0.96
C LEU A 43 -3.29 14.46 0.02
N VAL A 44 -3.96 15.56 0.41
CA VAL A 44 -4.03 16.77 -0.44
C VAL A 44 -2.66 17.39 -0.77
N TRP A 45 -1.60 17.02 -0.05
CA TRP A 45 -0.24 17.44 -0.33
C TRP A 45 0.51 16.52 -1.32
N VAL A 46 -0.07 15.38 -1.68
CA VAL A 46 0.48 14.40 -2.60
C VAL A 46 -0.06 14.67 -4.02
N PRO A 47 0.73 15.25 -4.94
CA PRO A 47 0.23 15.67 -6.25
C PRO A 47 -0.15 14.50 -7.17
N GLU A 48 0.39 13.31 -6.91
CA GLU A 48 0.10 12.07 -7.64
C GLU A 48 -1.28 11.46 -7.31
N ILE A 49 -2.00 12.02 -6.34
CA ILE A 49 -3.34 11.60 -5.92
C ILE A 49 -4.42 12.47 -6.59
N GLU A 50 -5.57 11.87 -6.90
CA GLU A 50 -6.76 12.58 -7.39
C GLU A 50 -7.22 13.68 -6.43
N GLU A 51 -7.71 14.77 -7.00
CA GLU A 51 -8.12 15.93 -6.18
C GLU A 51 -9.45 15.66 -5.47
N HIS A 52 -9.48 15.93 -4.16
CA HIS A 52 -10.69 15.82 -3.33
C HIS A 52 -10.80 17.04 -2.42
N ASP A 53 -12.02 17.59 -2.26
CA ASP A 53 -12.28 18.61 -1.22
C ASP A 53 -12.34 17.91 0.16
N PRO A 54 -11.47 18.28 1.12
CA PRO A 54 -11.49 17.69 2.45
C PRO A 54 -12.84 17.81 3.19
N ARG A 55 -13.68 18.81 2.84
CA ARG A 55 -15.00 18.98 3.45
C ARG A 55 -16.00 17.94 2.96
N ASP A 56 -16.01 17.69 1.66
CA ASP A 56 -16.86 16.66 1.06
C ASP A 56 -16.42 15.27 1.51
N TRP A 57 -15.11 15.11 1.75
CA TRP A 57 -14.54 13.89 2.30
C TRP A 57 -15.07 13.54 3.70
N ILE A 58 -15.10 14.49 4.64
CA ILE A 58 -15.62 14.23 6.00
C ILE A 58 -17.07 13.78 5.93
N PHE A 59 -17.90 14.54 5.22
CA PHE A 59 -19.33 14.25 5.11
C PHE A 59 -19.57 12.90 4.44
N GLY A 60 -18.83 12.61 3.37
CA GLY A 60 -18.92 11.32 2.68
C GLY A 60 -18.47 10.15 3.58
N LEU A 61 -17.43 10.32 4.39
CA LEU A 61 -16.95 9.27 5.29
C LEU A 61 -17.95 8.97 6.41
N GLU A 62 -18.54 10.01 7.01
CA GLU A 62 -19.61 9.87 8.02
C GLU A 62 -20.87 9.21 7.43
N THR A 63 -21.18 9.46 6.16
CA THR A 63 -22.39 8.94 5.50
C THR A 63 -22.21 7.52 4.96
N MET A 64 -21.10 7.26 4.29
CA MET A 64 -20.83 6.00 3.57
C MET A 64 -20.04 4.99 4.42
N SER A 65 -19.53 5.39 5.59
CA SER A 65 -18.67 4.58 6.49
C SER A 65 -17.32 4.17 5.90
N ALA A 66 -17.11 4.31 4.59
CA ALA A 66 -15.86 4.08 3.89
C ALA A 66 -15.75 4.99 2.65
N LEU A 67 -14.56 5.50 2.35
CA LEU A 67 -14.25 6.23 1.12
C LEU A 67 -12.86 5.87 0.60
N GLY A 68 -12.73 5.84 -0.73
CA GLY A 68 -11.49 5.62 -1.46
C GLY A 68 -10.92 6.91 -2.04
N VAL A 69 -9.60 6.98 -2.13
CA VAL A 69 -8.83 8.00 -2.85
C VAL A 69 -7.91 7.30 -3.83
N ASP A 70 -7.97 7.70 -5.10
CA ASP A 70 -7.20 7.05 -6.16
C ASP A 70 -5.92 7.83 -6.49
N TYR A 71 -4.88 7.11 -6.92
CA TYR A 71 -3.74 7.70 -7.61
C TYR A 71 -4.11 7.98 -9.06
N LYS A 72 -3.66 9.13 -9.60
CA LYS A 72 -3.92 9.48 -11.00
C LYS A 72 -3.18 8.52 -11.93
N GLU A 73 -3.88 8.01 -12.94
CA GLU A 73 -3.38 6.95 -13.83
C GLU A 73 -2.07 7.35 -14.52
N GLU A 74 -1.86 8.63 -14.86
CA GLU A 74 -0.65 9.09 -15.54
C GLU A 74 0.65 8.97 -14.71
N TYR A 75 0.56 8.75 -13.41
CA TYR A 75 1.71 8.49 -12.54
C TYR A 75 1.96 7.00 -12.29
N LEU A 76 1.06 6.13 -12.75
CA LEU A 76 1.15 4.69 -12.61
C LEU A 76 1.98 4.08 -13.74
N ARG A 77 2.43 2.85 -13.53
CA ARG A 77 3.06 2.04 -14.58
C ARG A 77 1.96 1.59 -15.53
N GLU A 78 2.28 1.47 -16.82
CA GLU A 78 1.32 1.19 -17.90
C GLU A 78 0.42 -0.04 -17.71
N ASP A 79 0.90 -1.04 -16.96
CA ASP A 79 0.17 -2.28 -16.66
C ASP A 79 -0.56 -2.24 -15.31
N VAL A 80 -0.52 -1.13 -14.58
CA VAL A 80 -1.24 -0.92 -13.31
C VAL A 80 -2.34 0.10 -13.57
N SER A 81 -3.58 -0.37 -13.62
CA SER A 81 -4.73 0.48 -13.95
C SER A 81 -5.26 1.25 -12.74
N GLU A 82 -4.97 0.80 -11.52
CA GLU A 82 -5.53 1.41 -10.31
C GLU A 82 -4.65 1.16 -9.08
N ILE A 83 -4.52 2.21 -8.26
CA ILE A 83 -4.08 2.12 -6.87
C ILE A 83 -5.00 3.03 -6.06
N SER A 84 -5.72 2.46 -5.09
CA SER A 84 -6.69 3.18 -4.27
C SER A 84 -6.40 3.02 -2.79
N LEU A 85 -6.49 4.11 -2.04
CA LEU A 85 -6.39 4.14 -0.58
C LEU A 85 -7.78 4.30 0.01
N TRP A 86 -8.23 3.30 0.75
CA TRP A 86 -9.55 3.22 1.33
C TRP A 86 -9.51 3.39 2.85
N PHE A 87 -10.31 4.31 3.34
CA PHE A 87 -10.38 4.72 4.74
C PHE A 87 -11.78 4.47 5.29
N HIS A 88 -11.85 4.11 6.56
CA HIS A 88 -13.10 3.92 7.27
C HIS A 88 -13.34 5.02 8.31
N ASP A 89 -14.61 5.29 8.59
CA ASP A 89 -14.99 6.20 9.67
C ASP A 89 -14.51 5.66 11.03
N GLY A 90 -14.05 6.55 11.90
CA GLY A 90 -13.57 6.24 13.25
C GLY A 90 -12.33 5.34 13.35
N LYS A 91 -11.72 4.93 12.22
CA LYS A 91 -10.54 4.07 12.18
C LYS A 91 -9.36 4.75 11.52
N ASN A 92 -8.15 4.38 11.93
CA ASN A 92 -6.89 4.81 11.31
C ASN A 92 -6.27 3.71 10.45
N ASP A 93 -7.00 2.61 10.24
CA ASP A 93 -6.57 1.57 9.32
C ASP A 93 -6.64 2.08 7.88
N VAL A 94 -5.80 1.50 7.01
CA VAL A 94 -5.74 1.87 5.60
C VAL A 94 -5.83 0.60 4.77
N ASN A 95 -6.86 0.49 3.94
CA ASN A 95 -6.93 -0.53 2.90
C ASN A 95 -6.27 0.03 1.64
N ILE A 96 -5.46 -0.76 0.97
CA ILE A 96 -4.83 -0.44 -0.30
C ILE A 96 -5.34 -1.46 -1.30
N TYR A 97 -5.96 -0.98 -2.35
CA TYR A 97 -6.44 -1.81 -3.45
C TYR A 97 -5.64 -1.49 -4.70
N THR A 98 -5.41 -2.50 -5.55
CA THR A 98 -4.74 -2.31 -6.83
C THR A 98 -5.20 -3.32 -7.87
N GLN A 99 -5.24 -2.86 -9.11
CA GLN A 99 -5.50 -3.70 -10.28
C GLN A 99 -4.33 -3.63 -11.25
N VAL A 100 -3.91 -4.82 -11.69
CA VAL A 100 -2.90 -5.01 -12.74
C VAL A 100 -3.58 -5.55 -13.98
N LEU A 101 -3.38 -4.90 -15.11
CA LEU A 101 -3.95 -5.31 -16.38
C LEU A 101 -3.15 -6.46 -17.00
N LEU A 102 -3.76 -7.65 -17.07
CA LEU A 102 -3.15 -8.82 -17.70
C LEU A 102 -3.51 -8.93 -19.18
N SER A 103 -4.74 -8.54 -19.54
CA SER A 103 -5.21 -8.51 -20.93
C SER A 103 -6.28 -7.43 -21.12
N GLU A 104 -6.00 -6.45 -21.98
CA GLU A 104 -6.99 -5.44 -22.39
C GLU A 104 -8.12 -6.02 -23.25
N ALA A 105 -7.77 -7.00 -24.09
CA ALA A 105 -8.69 -7.62 -25.03
C ALA A 105 -9.70 -8.51 -24.31
N ASP A 106 -9.22 -9.29 -23.35
CA ASP A 106 -10.04 -10.23 -22.59
C ASP A 106 -10.58 -9.63 -21.28
N LYS A 107 -10.23 -8.36 -21.00
CA LYS A 107 -10.56 -7.63 -19.77
C LYS A 107 -10.18 -8.41 -18.51
N VAL A 108 -8.97 -8.95 -18.49
CA VAL A 108 -8.45 -9.72 -17.35
C VAL A 108 -7.54 -8.85 -16.51
N LYS A 109 -7.81 -8.83 -15.20
CA LYS A 109 -7.04 -8.09 -14.21
C LYS A 109 -6.59 -9.01 -13.08
N LEU A 110 -5.39 -8.77 -12.59
CA LEU A 110 -4.90 -9.30 -11.32
C LEU A 110 -5.20 -8.28 -10.24
N GLU A 111 -5.98 -8.69 -9.26
CA GLU A 111 -6.32 -7.88 -8.11
C GLU A 111 -5.41 -8.22 -6.94
N MET A 112 -4.91 -7.17 -6.28
CA MET A 112 -4.18 -7.32 -5.04
C MET A 112 -4.69 -6.30 -4.04
N ALA A 113 -4.71 -6.69 -2.78
CA ALA A 113 -5.06 -5.79 -1.71
C ALA A 113 -4.08 -5.92 -0.54
N ALA A 114 -3.93 -4.85 0.21
CA ALA A 114 -3.22 -4.83 1.47
C ALA A 114 -4.05 -4.08 2.52
N TYR A 115 -3.91 -4.47 3.77
CA TYR A 115 -4.54 -3.80 4.90
C TYR A 115 -3.49 -3.45 5.93
N TYR A 116 -3.41 -2.17 6.25
CA TYR A 116 -2.62 -1.69 7.37
C TYR A 116 -3.47 -1.70 8.63
N ASN A 117 -3.14 -2.60 9.55
CA ASN A 117 -3.72 -2.65 10.89
C ASN A 117 -3.02 -1.61 11.76
N TYR A 118 -3.71 -0.51 12.07
CA TYR A 118 -3.13 0.59 12.83
C TYR A 118 -2.85 0.23 14.28
N GLU A 119 -3.64 -0.66 14.91
CA GLU A 119 -3.43 -1.06 16.30
C GLU A 119 -2.17 -1.91 16.46
N LYS A 120 -2.00 -2.90 15.56
CA LYS A 120 -0.87 -3.83 15.58
C LYS A 120 0.37 -3.31 14.88
N LYS A 121 0.23 -2.24 14.08
CA LYS A 121 1.29 -1.66 13.24
C LYS A 121 1.82 -2.68 12.22
N GLU A 122 0.90 -3.41 11.58
CA GLU A 122 1.18 -4.50 10.64
C GLU A 122 0.60 -4.18 9.26
N LEU A 123 1.39 -4.45 8.20
CA LEU A 123 0.92 -4.40 6.82
C LEU A 123 0.63 -5.82 6.36
N ILE A 124 -0.64 -6.14 6.17
CA ILE A 124 -1.10 -7.48 5.81
C ILE A 124 -1.38 -7.48 4.31
N TYR A 125 -0.69 -8.33 3.54
CA TYR A 125 -1.04 -8.57 2.14
C TYR A 125 -2.12 -9.63 2.07
N TYR A 126 -3.23 -9.31 1.42
CA TYR A 126 -4.31 -10.25 1.19
C TYR A 126 -4.00 -11.20 0.04
N PRO A 127 -4.68 -12.36 -0.02
CA PRO A 127 -4.59 -13.26 -1.16
C PRO A 127 -4.99 -12.54 -2.44
N ILE A 128 -4.30 -12.86 -3.53
CA ILE A 128 -4.63 -12.29 -4.85
C ILE A 128 -5.94 -12.87 -5.40
N ALA A 129 -6.55 -12.14 -6.31
CA ALA A 129 -7.69 -12.60 -7.10
C ALA A 129 -7.47 -12.26 -8.59
N ILE A 130 -8.20 -12.95 -9.46
CA ILE A 130 -8.31 -12.58 -10.88
C ILE A 130 -9.74 -12.14 -11.14
N THR A 131 -9.90 -11.00 -11.79
CA THR A 131 -11.21 -10.59 -12.34
C THR A 131 -11.19 -10.60 -13.85
N GLN A 132 -12.31 -11.01 -14.44
CA GLN A 132 -12.50 -11.05 -15.88
C GLN A 132 -13.87 -10.49 -16.24
N GLY A 133 -13.91 -9.49 -17.12
CA GLY A 133 -15.15 -8.90 -17.60
C GLY A 133 -15.05 -7.38 -17.77
N ASP A 134 -16.00 -6.79 -18.50
CA ASP A 134 -16.05 -5.35 -18.69
C ASP A 134 -16.96 -4.71 -17.63
N PRO A 135 -16.43 -3.92 -16.68
CA PRO A 135 -17.25 -3.23 -15.68
C PRO A 135 -18.19 -2.19 -16.31
N ASN A 136 -17.94 -1.75 -17.54
CA ASN A 136 -18.81 -0.82 -18.27
C ASN A 136 -19.93 -1.52 -19.03
N ASN A 137 -19.97 -2.86 -19.01
CA ASN A 137 -21.06 -3.63 -19.59
C ASN A 137 -22.07 -3.99 -18.49
N PRO A 138 -23.20 -3.27 -18.36
CA PRO A 138 -24.20 -3.53 -17.32
C PRO A 138 -24.90 -4.88 -17.45
N GLU A 139 -24.79 -5.54 -18.60
CA GLU A 139 -25.28 -6.92 -18.83
C GLU A 139 -24.16 -7.97 -18.70
N GLY A 140 -22.90 -7.54 -18.56
CA GLY A 140 -21.75 -8.39 -18.42
C GLY A 140 -21.60 -8.91 -17.00
N VAL A 141 -21.34 -10.21 -16.86
CA VAL A 141 -20.92 -10.79 -15.58
C VAL A 141 -19.43 -10.49 -15.41
N ILE A 142 -19.07 -9.82 -14.31
CA ILE A 142 -17.68 -9.78 -13.85
C ILE A 142 -17.44 -11.08 -13.08
N GLU A 143 -16.57 -11.92 -13.61
CA GLU A 143 -16.17 -13.16 -12.97
C GLU A 143 -14.98 -12.88 -12.05
N GLU A 144 -15.06 -13.33 -10.80
CA GLU A 144 -13.98 -13.26 -9.83
C GLU A 144 -13.50 -14.66 -9.46
N TYR A 145 -12.17 -14.84 -9.50
CA TYR A 145 -11.50 -16.10 -9.26
C TYR A 145 -10.55 -15.98 -8.08
N ILE A 146 -10.90 -16.69 -7.00
CA ILE A 146 -10.11 -16.79 -5.76
C ILE A 146 -9.51 -18.18 -5.52
N ASP A 147 -9.83 -19.15 -6.40
CA ASP A 147 -9.34 -20.52 -6.29
C ASP A 147 -7.87 -20.63 -6.72
N GLU A 148 -7.05 -21.31 -5.92
CA GLU A 148 -5.60 -21.46 -6.16
C GLU A 148 -5.30 -22.07 -7.54
N ALA A 149 -6.03 -23.11 -7.96
CA ALA A 149 -5.74 -23.80 -9.21
C ALA A 149 -6.03 -22.89 -10.41
N ILE A 150 -7.15 -22.17 -10.36
CA ILE A 150 -7.53 -21.21 -11.39
C ILE A 150 -6.54 -20.04 -11.43
N ILE A 151 -6.19 -19.46 -10.29
CA ILE A 151 -5.23 -18.36 -10.21
C ILE A 151 -3.88 -18.79 -10.81
N ASN A 152 -3.37 -19.97 -10.45
CA ASN A 152 -2.12 -20.48 -11.01
C ASN A 152 -2.21 -20.70 -12.53
N GLU A 153 -3.37 -21.10 -13.07
CA GLU A 153 -3.58 -21.19 -14.52
C GLU A 153 -3.45 -19.81 -15.19
N TYR A 154 -4.11 -18.78 -14.65
CA TYR A 154 -4.03 -17.42 -15.16
C TYR A 154 -2.61 -16.86 -15.09
N LEU A 155 -1.92 -17.01 -13.95
CA LEU A 155 -0.53 -16.57 -13.81
C LEU A 155 0.37 -17.24 -14.85
N ASN A 156 0.24 -18.56 -15.05
CA ASN A 156 1.01 -19.29 -16.06
C ASN A 156 0.67 -18.83 -17.49
N ARG A 157 -0.63 -18.61 -17.78
CA ARG A 157 -1.11 -18.14 -19.09
C ARG A 157 -0.49 -16.81 -19.49
N TYR A 158 -0.31 -15.91 -18.53
CA TYR A 158 0.29 -14.59 -18.74
C TYR A 158 1.78 -14.53 -18.39
N GLY A 159 2.43 -15.67 -18.14
CA GLY A 159 3.87 -15.76 -17.89
C GLY A 159 4.34 -15.10 -16.58
N LEU A 160 3.46 -14.95 -15.60
CA LEU A 160 3.74 -14.35 -14.30
C LEU A 160 4.21 -15.40 -13.30
N THR A 161 5.28 -15.10 -12.58
CA THR A 161 5.72 -15.88 -11.42
C THR A 161 5.24 -15.24 -10.13
N ARG A 162 5.28 -16.00 -9.02
CA ARG A 162 5.03 -15.44 -7.68
C ARG A 162 5.96 -14.26 -7.34
N LYS A 163 7.18 -14.24 -7.88
CA LYS A 163 8.11 -13.11 -7.72
C LYS A 163 7.66 -11.87 -8.48
N ASP A 164 6.97 -12.04 -9.60
CA ASP A 164 6.43 -10.91 -10.36
C ASP A 164 5.25 -10.29 -9.60
N VAL A 165 4.35 -11.11 -9.05
CA VAL A 165 3.29 -10.64 -8.13
C VAL A 165 3.88 -9.84 -6.96
N GLN A 166 4.93 -10.35 -6.31
CA GLN A 166 5.62 -9.61 -5.24
C GLN A 166 6.26 -8.29 -5.73
N ARG A 167 6.72 -8.21 -6.98
CA ARG A 167 7.22 -6.95 -7.55
C ARG A 167 6.11 -5.94 -7.78
N TYR A 168 4.91 -6.38 -8.18
CA TYR A 168 3.75 -5.51 -8.24
C TYR A 168 3.40 -4.96 -6.85
N GLN A 169 3.36 -5.82 -5.82
CA GLN A 169 3.14 -5.37 -4.44
C GLN A 169 4.22 -4.39 -3.96
N ASP A 170 5.50 -4.70 -4.18
CA ASP A 170 6.60 -3.82 -3.81
C ASP A 170 6.51 -2.47 -4.56
N TYR A 171 6.06 -2.47 -5.82
CA TYR A 171 5.81 -1.26 -6.61
C TYR A 171 4.66 -0.44 -6.03
N VAL A 172 3.50 -1.05 -5.78
CA VAL A 172 2.32 -0.35 -5.27
C VAL A 172 2.59 0.26 -3.90
N ILE A 173 3.07 -0.56 -2.95
CA ILE A 173 3.31 -0.10 -1.58
C ILE A 173 4.49 0.86 -1.52
N TYR A 174 5.69 0.42 -1.94
CA TYR A 174 6.90 1.19 -1.72
C TYR A 174 7.25 2.10 -2.88
N GLY A 175 6.98 1.68 -4.12
CA GLY A 175 7.28 2.47 -5.32
C GLY A 175 6.33 3.65 -5.52
N VAL A 176 5.07 3.52 -5.09
CA VAL A 176 4.04 4.55 -5.17
C VAL A 176 3.73 5.08 -3.77
N VAL A 177 2.96 4.36 -2.94
CA VAL A 177 2.37 4.91 -1.70
C VAL A 177 3.39 5.53 -0.74
N VAL A 178 4.42 4.78 -0.35
CA VAL A 178 5.45 5.31 0.57
C VAL A 178 6.27 6.41 -0.10
N LYS A 179 6.59 6.26 -1.39
CA LYS A 179 7.49 7.19 -2.08
C LYS A 179 6.85 8.56 -2.32
N THR A 180 5.59 8.59 -2.72
CA THR A 180 4.85 9.85 -2.96
C THR A 180 4.58 10.57 -1.65
N TRP A 181 4.17 9.85 -0.59
CA TRP A 181 4.00 10.44 0.75
C TRP A 181 5.30 11.06 1.27
N THR A 182 6.37 10.27 1.33
CA THR A 182 7.65 10.74 1.90
C THR A 182 8.25 11.91 1.10
N LYS A 183 7.99 11.96 -0.22
CA LYS A 183 8.33 13.12 -1.06
C LYS A 183 7.51 14.36 -0.68
N ALA A 184 6.19 14.23 -0.54
CA ALA A 184 5.29 15.34 -0.20
C ALA A 184 5.60 15.92 1.20
N HIS A 185 5.87 15.05 2.17
CA HIS A 185 6.07 15.41 3.59
C HIS A 185 7.55 15.57 3.99
N LYS A 186 8.47 15.51 3.01
CA LYS A 186 9.92 15.71 3.18
C LYS A 186 10.55 14.73 4.18
N GLU A 187 10.10 13.49 4.13
CA GLU A 187 10.57 12.41 4.98
C GLU A 187 11.64 11.55 4.30
N SER A 188 12.29 10.68 5.08
CA SER A 188 13.28 9.75 4.54
C SER A 188 12.62 8.50 3.97
N TYR A 189 12.47 8.45 2.64
CA TYR A 189 11.92 7.28 1.93
C TYR A 189 12.53 5.95 2.39
N TRP A 190 13.85 5.86 2.51
CA TRP A 190 14.54 4.62 2.86
C TRP A 190 14.23 4.16 4.29
N LEU A 191 14.11 5.10 5.22
CA LEU A 191 13.75 4.80 6.60
C LEU A 191 12.30 4.31 6.69
N GLU A 192 11.37 5.03 6.07
CA GLU A 192 9.94 4.69 6.11
C GLU A 192 9.65 3.36 5.41
N ARG A 193 10.29 3.12 4.25
CA ARG A 193 10.24 1.82 3.59
C ARG A 193 10.75 0.70 4.49
N TRP A 194 11.87 0.90 5.18
CA TRP A 194 12.44 -0.12 6.05
C TRP A 194 11.53 -0.43 7.25
N LYS A 195 11.00 0.61 7.91
CA LYS A 195 10.05 0.46 9.03
C LYS A 195 8.86 -0.40 8.61
N LEU A 196 8.19 -0.03 7.52
CA LEU A 196 6.99 -0.73 7.06
C LEU A 196 7.30 -2.16 6.60
N LYS A 197 8.39 -2.36 5.84
CA LYS A 197 8.79 -3.69 5.34
C LYS A 197 9.13 -4.68 6.46
N SER A 198 9.55 -4.19 7.63
CA SER A 198 9.81 -5.04 8.81
C SER A 198 8.54 -5.54 9.52
N ARG A 199 7.36 -5.07 9.11
CA ARG A 199 6.05 -5.33 9.73
C ARG A 199 5.06 -6.02 8.79
N VAL A 200 5.57 -6.61 7.70
CA VAL A 200 4.73 -7.26 6.71
C VAL A 200 4.31 -8.65 7.17
N VAL A 201 3.03 -8.94 7.02
CA VAL A 201 2.45 -10.28 7.09
C VAL A 201 1.93 -10.63 5.70
N ASP A 202 2.47 -11.68 5.08
CA ASP A 202 2.23 -11.98 3.67
C ASP A 202 1.30 -13.18 3.50
N HIS A 203 0.03 -12.92 3.13
CA HIS A 203 -0.97 -13.94 2.79
C HIS A 203 -1.27 -13.99 1.28
N THR A 204 -0.40 -13.40 0.43
CA THR A 204 -0.63 -13.24 -1.02
C THR A 204 -1.05 -14.53 -1.74
N PHE A 205 -0.61 -15.69 -1.23
CA PHE A 205 -0.90 -17.02 -1.78
C PHE A 205 -1.59 -17.95 -0.75
N TRP A 206 -2.37 -17.40 0.17
CA TRP A 206 -3.16 -18.15 1.16
C TRP A 206 -4.64 -18.12 0.77
N PHE A 207 -5.05 -19.07 -0.09
CA PHE A 207 -6.34 -19.00 -0.78
C PHE A 207 -7.54 -19.50 0.06
N GLU A 208 -7.39 -19.65 1.38
CA GLU A 208 -8.54 -19.93 2.24
C GLU A 208 -9.47 -18.70 2.35
N ARG A 209 -10.79 -18.92 2.21
CA ARG A 209 -11.80 -17.84 2.24
C ARG A 209 -11.72 -16.92 3.46
N GLU A 210 -11.24 -17.41 4.59
CA GLU A 210 -11.12 -16.63 5.82
C GLU A 210 -10.09 -15.49 5.74
N TYR A 211 -9.20 -15.51 4.74
CA TYR A 211 -8.18 -14.50 4.52
C TYR A 211 -8.57 -13.43 3.50
N TYR A 212 -9.75 -13.51 2.89
CA TYR A 212 -10.30 -12.45 2.05
C TYR A 212 -11.10 -11.45 2.90
N PRO A 213 -10.91 -10.13 2.73
CA PRO A 213 -11.67 -9.14 3.49
C PRO A 213 -13.16 -9.19 3.11
N ALA A 214 -14.03 -9.00 4.09
CA ALA A 214 -15.46 -8.90 3.86
C ALA A 214 -15.76 -7.67 2.97
N GLY A 215 -16.37 -7.86 1.81
CA GLY A 215 -16.61 -6.82 0.81
C GLY A 215 -15.74 -6.90 -0.45
N LEU A 216 -14.83 -7.87 -0.52
CA LEU A 216 -14.38 -8.50 -1.78
C LEU A 216 -15.31 -9.69 -2.16
N LEU A 217 -16.53 -9.72 -1.61
CA LEU A 217 -17.58 -10.74 -1.80
C LEU A 217 -18.93 -10.07 -2.03
#